data_AF-A0A5K0X0C4-F1
#
_entry.id   AF-A0A5K0X0C4-F1
#
_cell.length_a   1.000
_cell.length_b   1.000
_cell.length_c   1.000
_cell.angle_alpha   90.00
_cell.angle_beta   90.00
_cell.angle_gamma   90.00
#
_symmetry.space_group_name_H-M   'P 1'
#
loop_
_entity.id
_entity.type
_entity.pdbx_description
1 polymer ?
#
loop_
_entity_poly.entity_id
_entity_poly.type
_entity_poly.pdbx_seq_one_letter_code
_entity_poly.pdbx_strand_id
1 'polypeptide(L)' 'GILTNETRCLRCETVTAREETFLDLSLDIEQNSSITSCLKNFSSTETLNAEDKFFCDKCC' A
#
# COMPACT_ATOMS: atom_id res chain seq x y z
N GLY A 1 -4.83 4.04 -15.27
CA GLY A 1 -3.79 3.00 -15.23
C GLY A 1 -4.28 1.82 -14.43
N ILE A 2 -3.39 0.88 -14.14
CA ILE A 2 -3.62 -0.23 -13.18
C ILE A 2 -2.68 -0.02 -12.00
N LEU A 3 -3.21 -0.08 -10.78
CA LEU A 3 -2.46 -0.09 -9.52
C LEU A 3 -2.55 -1.49 -8.92
N THR A 4 -1.42 -2.04 -8.48
CA THR A 4 -1.38 -3.33 -7.78
C THR A 4 -1.08 -3.07 -6.30
N ASN A 5 -2.04 -3.35 -5.43
CA ASN A 5 -1.85 -3.28 -3.99
C ASN A 5 -1.42 -4.66 -3.47
N GLU A 6 -0.24 -4.75 -2.89
CA GLU A 6 0.31 -5.98 -2.31
C GLU A 6 0.33 -5.90 -0.79
N THR A 7 -0.19 -6.93 -0.13
CA THR A 7 -0.13 -7.09 1.32
C THR A 7 0.56 -8.41 1.65
N ARG A 8 1.60 -8.35 2.48
CA ARG A 8 2.34 -9.52 2.97
C ARG A 8 2.01 -9.76 4.44
N CYS A 9 1.54 -10.96 4.77
CA CYS A 9 1.39 -11.37 6.16
C CYS A 9 2.75 -11.70 6.78
N LEU A 10 3.15 -10.98 7.82
CA LEU A 10 4.42 -11.20 8.53
C LEU A 10 4.44 -12.47 9.41
N ARG A 11 3.33 -13.21 9.52
CA ARG A 11 3.25 -14.46 10.29
C ARG A 11 3.48 -15.69 9.42
N CYS A 12 2.82 -15.75 8.26
CA CYS A 12 2.86 -16.92 7.37
C CYS A 12 3.49 -16.62 6.01
N GLU A 13 3.98 -15.40 5.79
CA GLU A 13 4.59 -14.93 4.53
C GLU A 13 3.67 -14.99 3.29
N THR A 14 2.36 -15.22 3.48
CA THR A 14 1.41 -15.17 2.37
C THR A 14 1.32 -13.75 1.84
N VAL A 15 1.46 -13.61 0.53
CA VAL A 15 1.26 -12.36 -0.20
C VAL A 15 -0.10 -12.40 -0.89
N THR A 16 -0.91 -11.38 -0.67
CA THR A 16 -2.15 -11.12 -1.39
C THR A 16 -1.96 -9.90 -2.27
N ALA A 17 -2.37 -9.98 -3.53
CA ALA A 17 -2.32 -8.87 -4.46
C ALA A 17 -3.73 -8.56 -4.99
N ARG A 18 -4.04 -7.28 -5.13
CA ARG A 18 -5.29 -6.79 -5.71
C ARG A 18 -4.98 -5.75 -6.77
N GLU A 19 -5.50 -5.97 -7.97
CA GLU A 19 -5.41 -5.00 -9.06
C GLU A 19 -6.62 -4.07 -9.04
N GLU A 20 -6.36 -2.78 -9.23
CA GLU A 20 -7.38 -1.74 -9.26
C GLU A 20 -7.15 -0.82 -10.45
N THR A 21 -8.22 -0.51 -11.18
CA THR A 21 -8.16 0.48 -12.25
C THR A 21 -8.32 1.87 -11.65
N PHE A 22 -7.53 2.83 -12.12
CA PHE A 22 -7.61 4.21 -11.67
C PHE A 22 -7.60 5.17 -12.87
N LEU A 23 -8.27 6.31 -12.74
CA LEU A 23 -8.24 7.40 -13.72
C LEU A 23 -7.33 8.53 -13.23
N ASP A 24 -7.53 8.95 -11.99
CA ASP A 24 -6.72 9.91 -11.26
C ASP A 24 -6.00 9.26 -10.06
N LEU A 25 -4.96 9.92 -9.57
CA LEU A 25 -4.19 9.51 -8.40
C LEU A 25 -4.16 10.66 -7.40
N SER A 26 -4.73 10.44 -6.22
CA SER A 26 -4.63 11.40 -5.11
C SER A 26 -3.25 11.28 -4.48
N LEU A 27 -2.50 12.39 -4.46
CA LEU A 27 -1.18 12.47 -3.87
C LEU A 27 -1.17 13.51 -2.75
N ASP A 28 -0.65 13.11 -1.60
CA ASP A 28 -0.34 14.05 -0.52
C ASP A 28 0.89 14.88 -0.91
N ILE A 29 0.73 16.20 -0.91
CA ILE A 29 1.79 17.13 -1.29
C ILE A 29 2.52 17.63 -0.05
N GLU A 30 3.76 17.18 0.11
CA GLU A 30 4.63 17.61 1.19
C GLU A 30 5.37 18.91 0.82
N GLN A 31 5.48 19.84 1.77
CA GLN A 31 6.14 21.13 1.55
C GLN A 31 7.64 20.93 1.26
N ASN A 32 8.19 21.69 0.30
CA ASN A 32 9.58 21.59 -0.15
C ASN A 32 9.96 20.22 -0.74
N SER A 33 8.99 19.43 -1.17
CA SER A 33 9.21 18.15 -1.86
C SER A 33 8.90 18.25 -3.36
N SER A 34 9.49 17.35 -4.15
CA SER A 34 9.15 17.20 -5.57
C SER A 34 8.01 16.21 -5.76
N ILE A 35 7.29 16.31 -6.88
CA ILE A 35 6.25 15.32 -7.26
C ILE A 35 6.80 13.90 -7.29
N THR A 36 8.03 13.71 -7.76
CA THR A 36 8.70 12.40 -7.74
C THR A 36 8.88 11.86 -6.33
N SER A 37 9.12 12.73 -5.34
CA SER A 37 9.25 12.34 -3.93
C SER A 37 7.88 11.97 -3.35
N CYS A 38 6.84 12.77 -3.61
CA CYS A 38 5.47 12.44 -3.20
C CYS A 38 5.00 11.10 -3.78
N LEU A 39 5.31 10.83 -5.06
CA LEU A 39 5.01 9.54 -5.71
C LEU A 39 5.75 8.37 -5.06
N LYS A 40 7.01 8.56 -4.64
CA LYS A 40 7.75 7.53 -3.90
C LYS A 40 7.11 7.23 -2.55
N ASN A 41 6.66 8.27 -1.83
CA ASN A 41 5.98 8.13 -0.56
C ASN A 41 4.62 7.43 -0.74
N PHE A 42 3.85 7.77 -1.78
CA PHE A 42 2.62 7.06 -2.14
C PHE A 42 2.85 5.56 -2.35
N SER A 43 3.97 5.19 -3.00
CA SER A 43 4.33 3.78 -3.25
C SER A 43 5.11 3.11 -2.11
N SER A 44 5.26 3.78 -0.96
CA SER A 44 6.05 3.25 0.14
C SER A 44 5.32 2.11 0.86
N THR A 45 6.09 1.18 1.43
CA THR A 45 5.51 0.08 2.22
C THR A 45 5.10 0.58 3.60
N GLU A 46 3.85 0.32 3.96
CA GLU A 46 3.32 0.57 5.29
C GLU A 46 3.19 -0.73 6.10
N THR A 47 3.33 -0.62 7.43
CA THR A 47 3.13 -1.76 8.34
C THR A 47 1.81 -1.63 9.09
N LEU A 48 0.84 -2.46 8.69
CA LEU A 48 -0.47 -2.58 9.34
C LEU A 48 -0.35 -3.22 10.73
N ASN A 49 -0.74 -2.49 11.77
CA ASN A 49 -0.58 -2.90 13.17
C ASN A 49 -1.75 -2.46 14.06
N ALA A 50 -1.80 -2.97 15.30
CA ALA A 50 -2.83 -2.65 16.28
C ALA A 50 -4.27 -2.76 15.73
N GLU A 51 -5.02 -1.67 15.71
CA GLU A 51 -6.42 -1.61 15.24
C GLU A 51 -6.52 -1.77 13.70
N ASP A 52 -5.46 -1.44 12.97
CA ASP A 52 -5.38 -1.57 11.51
C ASP A 52 -4.77 -2.90 11.05
N LYS A 53 -4.60 -3.86 11.97
CA LYS A 53 -3.96 -5.14 11.67
C LYS A 53 -4.70 -5.90 10.56
N PHE A 54 -3.95 -6.29 9.53
CA PHE A 54 -4.45 -7.11 8.44
C PHE A 54 -5.01 -8.46 8.91
N PHE A 55 -6.23 -8.78 8.47
CA PHE A 55 -6.84 -10.09 8.66
C PHE A 55 -6.36 -11.04 7.54
N CYS A 56 -5.57 -12.05 7.91
CA CYS A 56 -5.04 -13.03 6.96
C CYS A 56 -5.88 -14.31 6.98
N ASP A 57 -6.57 -14.61 5.87
CA ASP A 57 -7.40 -15.81 5.71
C ASP A 57 -6.64 -17.13 5.94
N LYS A 58 -5.32 -17.14 5.68
CA LYS A 58 -4.45 -18.33 5.88
C LYS A 58 -4.04 -18.55 7.34
N CYS A 59 -4.10 -17.51 8.17
CA CYS A 59 -3.69 -17.56 9.58
C CYS A 59 -4.86 -17.73 10.55
N CYS A 60 -6.08 -17.85 10.01
CA CYS A 60 -7.30 -18.12 10.77
C CYS A 60 -7.19 -19.41 11.58
#